data_AF-A0A2N1XDS4-F1
#
_entry.id   AF-A0A2N1XDS4-F1
#
_cell.length_a   1.000
_cell.length_b   1.000
_cell.length_c   1.000
_cell.angle_alpha   90.00
_cell.angle_beta   90.00
_cell.angle_gamma   90.00
#
_symmetry.space_group_name_H-M   'P 1'
#
loop_
_entity.id
_entity.type
_entity.pdbx_description
1 polymer ?
#
loop_
_entity_poly.entity_id
_entity_poly.type
_entity_poly.pdbx_seq_one_letter_code
_entity_poly.pdbx_strand_id
1 'polypeptide(L)'
;MKKTDQYTYRVSWSAEDQEYVATCVEFASLSWLAGTPEKALSGIRKVVADCVADMEAAGEVVPEPLSVKSFSGRFMVRVPPQLHKTLALQAAEAGVSLNRLASHKLAQ
;
A
#
# COMPACT_ATOMS: atom_id res chain seq x y z
N MET A 1 -19.09 -4.60 12.19
CA MET A 1 -17.83 -4.04 11.65
C MET A 1 -18.07 -3.77 10.18
N LYS A 2 -17.88 -2.53 9.70
CA LYS A 2 -18.10 -2.22 8.29
C LYS A 2 -16.92 -2.79 7.48
N LYS A 3 -17.16 -3.21 6.23
CA LYS A 3 -16.08 -3.66 5.33
C LYS A 3 -14.98 -2.60 5.17
N THR A 4 -15.37 -1.33 5.27
CA THR A 4 -14.47 -0.17 5.22
C THR A 4 -13.51 -0.07 6.41
N ASP A 5 -13.79 -0.71 7.54
CA ASP A 5 -12.90 -0.71 8.71
C ASP A 5 -11.63 -1.54 8.47
N GLN A 6 -11.64 -2.39 7.44
CA GLN A 6 -10.53 -3.28 7.08
C GLN A 6 -9.52 -2.62 6.14
N TYR A 7 -9.80 -1.42 5.62
CA TYR A 7 -8.83 -0.68 4.81
C TYR A 7 -7.63 -0.19 5.63
N THR A 8 -6.52 0.06 4.94
CA THR A 8 -5.28 0.48 5.58
C THR A 8 -5.22 2.00 5.69
N TYR A 9 -5.47 2.52 6.89
CA TYR A 9 -5.38 3.95 7.18
C TYR A 9 -4.01 4.34 7.74
N ARG A 10 -3.51 5.49 7.32
CA ARG A 10 -2.29 6.10 7.87
C ARG A 10 -2.61 7.50 8.35
N VAL A 11 -2.01 7.89 9.47
CA VAL A 11 -2.07 9.25 10.01
C VAL A 11 -0.65 9.77 10.19
N SER A 12 -0.39 10.98 9.74
CA SER A 12 0.90 11.65 9.87
C SER A 12 0.71 13.14 10.11
N TRP A 13 1.69 13.79 10.76
CA TRP A 13 1.71 15.25 10.89
C TRP A 13 2.07 15.90 9.55
N SER A 14 1.30 16.90 9.13
CA SER A 14 1.62 17.78 8.00
C SER A 14 2.18 19.10 8.56
N ALA A 15 3.46 19.35 8.31
CA ALA A 15 4.08 20.62 8.70
C ALA A 15 3.59 21.79 7.83
N GLU A 16 3.11 21.53 6.62
CA GLU A 16 2.55 22.54 5.72
C GLU A 16 1.18 23.02 6.22
N ASP A 17 0.29 22.08 6.55
CA ASP A 17 -1.07 22.37 7.00
C ASP A 17 -1.16 22.66 8.50
N GLN A 18 -0.09 22.41 9.27
CA GLN A 18 -0.08 22.46 10.75
C GLN A 18 -1.18 21.59 11.39
N GLU A 19 -1.51 20.49 10.73
CA GLU A 19 -2.56 19.54 11.13
C GLU A 19 -2.13 18.09 10.89
N TYR A 20 -2.90 17.14 11.40
CA TYR A 20 -2.73 15.73 11.07
C TYR A 20 -3.45 15.40 9.77
N VAL A 21 -2.73 14.82 8.82
CA VAL A 21 -3.29 14.26 7.59
C VAL A 21 -3.52 12.75 7.76
N ALA A 22 -4.73 12.31 7.46
CA ALA A 22 -5.08 10.91 7.35
C ALA A 22 -5.32 10.52 5.89
N THR A 23 -4.84 9.36 5.50
CA THR A 23 -4.96 8.81 4.13
C THR A 23 -5.35 7.33 4.17
N CYS A 24 -5.89 6.83 3.07
CA CYS A 24 -6.20 5.41 2.88
C CYS A 24 -5.35 4.86 1.72
N VAL A 25 -4.59 3.78 1.96
CA VAL A 25 -3.64 3.25 0.95
C VAL A 25 -4.35 2.79 -0.32
N GLU A 26 -5.52 2.17 -0.17
CA GLU A 26 -6.34 1.67 -1.27
C GLU A 26 -7.04 2.79 -2.06
N PHE A 27 -7.13 4.00 -1.49
CA PHE A 27 -7.76 5.18 -2.10
C PHE A 27 -6.78 6.36 -2.07
N ALA A 28 -5.75 6.32 -2.90
CA ALA A 28 -4.63 7.26 -2.88
C ALA A 28 -5.00 8.74 -3.07
N SER A 29 -6.17 9.03 -3.66
CA SER A 29 -6.69 10.40 -3.83
C SER A 29 -7.45 10.93 -2.62
N LEU A 30 -7.78 10.08 -1.63
CA LEU A 30 -8.54 10.47 -0.45
C LEU A 30 -7.62 10.84 0.70
N SER A 31 -7.83 12.03 1.25
CA SER A 31 -7.17 12.52 2.45
C SER A 31 -8.14 13.29 3.33
N TRP A 32 -7.80 13.42 4.61
CA TRP A 32 -8.53 14.25 5.55
C TRP A 32 -7.57 14.93 6.52
N LEU A 33 -7.74 16.23 6.72
CA LEU A 33 -6.95 17.04 7.67
C LEU A 33 -7.76 17.31 8.94
N ALA A 34 -7.10 17.23 10.09
CA ALA A 34 -7.66 17.68 11.35
C ALA A 34 -6.58 17.99 12.40
N GLY A 35 -6.88 18.91 13.32
CA GLY A 35 -5.98 19.24 14.43
C GLY A 35 -5.63 18.12 15.41
N THR A 36 -6.27 16.94 15.36
CA THR A 36 -5.86 15.77 16.17
C THR A 36 -5.84 14.47 15.35
N PRO A 37 -4.99 13.49 15.73
CA PRO A 37 -4.90 12.21 15.02
C PRO A 37 -6.23 11.44 14.96
N GLU A 38 -7.01 11.46 16.04
CA GLU A 38 -8.26 10.73 16.16
C GLU A 38 -9.34 11.34 15.25
N LYS A 39 -9.39 12.67 15.17
CA LYS A 39 -10.29 13.37 14.25
C LYS A 39 -9.90 13.13 12.80
N ALA A 40 -8.60 13.13 12.50
CA ALA A 40 -8.11 12.84 11.16
C ALA A 40 -8.51 11.43 10.72
N LEU A 41 -8.29 10.43 11.59
CA LEU A 41 -8.68 9.04 11.34
C LEU A 41 -10.19 8.85 11.20
N SER A 42 -10.98 9.48 12.07
CA SER A 42 -12.44 9.42 12.01
C SER A 42 -12.98 10.05 10.71
N GLY A 43 -12.40 11.19 10.31
CA GLY A 43 -12.75 11.88 9.07
C GLY A 43 -12.48 11.04 7.83
N ILE A 44 -11.27 10.51 7.67
CA ILE A 44 -10.93 9.67 6.51
C ILE A 44 -11.80 8.41 6.42
N ARG A 45 -12.15 7.79 7.55
CA ARG A 45 -13.03 6.61 7.57
C ARG A 45 -14.42 6.92 7.03
N LYS A 46 -14.94 8.12 7.33
CA LYS A 46 -16.23 8.56 6.80
C LYS A 46 -16.15 8.80 5.29
N VAL A 47 -15.13 9.54 4.84
CA VAL A 47 -14.92 9.82 3.41
C VAL A 47 -14.77 8.55 2.59
N VAL A 48 -14.00 7.57 3.09
CA VAL A 48 -13.86 6.26 2.43
C VAL A 48 -15.18 5.50 2.39
N ALA A 49 -15.97 5.54 3.47
CA ALA A 49 -17.27 4.88 3.50
C ALA A 49 -18.28 5.50 2.52
N ASP A 50 -18.28 6.83 2.42
CA ASP A 50 -19.13 7.55 1.47
C ASP A 50 -18.70 7.25 0.02
N CYS A 51 -17.39 7.27 -0.26
CA CYS A 51 -16.84 6.93 -1.58
C CYS A 51 -17.15 5.49 -2.00
N VAL A 52 -17.02 4.51 -1.08
CA VAL A 52 -17.39 3.11 -1.36
C VAL A 52 -18.88 3.00 -1.69
N ALA A 53 -19.75 3.69 -0.96
CA ALA A 53 -21.19 3.69 -1.24
C ALA A 53 -21.51 4.28 -2.62
N ASP A 54 -20.83 5.36 -3.01
CA ASP A 54 -20.98 5.99 -4.32
C ASP A 54 -20.51 5.05 -5.45
N MET A 55 -19.36 4.39 -5.27
CA MET A 55 -18.84 3.40 -6.23
C MET A 55 -19.78 2.20 -6.38
N GLU A 56 -20.32 1.67 -5.26
CA GLU A 56 -21.29 0.59 -5.29
C GLU A 56 -22.58 0.99 -6.03
N ALA A 57 -23.06 2.23 -5.82
CA ALA A 57 -24.23 2.76 -6.52
C ALA A 57 -23.98 2.99 -8.01
N ALA A 58 -22.76 3.37 -8.40
CA ALA A 58 -22.34 3.53 -9.79
C ALA A 58 -22.03 2.20 -10.49
N GLY A 59 -21.98 1.07 -9.76
CA GLY A 59 -21.57 -0.23 -10.29
C GLY A 59 -20.07 -0.32 -10.61
N GLU A 60 -19.26 0.53 -9.98
CA GLU A 60 -17.81 0.54 -10.14
C GLU A 60 -17.13 -0.55 -9.30
N VAL A 61 -15.89 -0.88 -9.66
CA VAL A 61 -15.10 -1.89 -8.94
C VAL A 61 -14.51 -1.26 -7.68
N VAL A 62 -15.07 -1.60 -6.52
CA VAL A 62 -14.52 -1.19 -5.22
C VAL A 62 -13.21 -1.93 -4.92
N PRO A 63 -12.11 -1.22 -4.57
CA PRO A 63 -10.86 -1.85 -4.16
C PRO A 63 -11.06 -2.81 -2.98
N GLU A 64 -10.44 -3.99 -3.03
CA GLU A 64 -10.41 -4.91 -1.90
C GLU A 64 -9.42 -4.43 -0.83
N PRO A 65 -9.78 -4.46 0.48
CA PRO A 65 -8.86 -4.08 1.53
C PRO A 65 -7.59 -4.93 1.54
N LEU A 66 -6.43 -4.29 1.69
CA LEU A 66 -5.14 -4.99 1.69
C LEU A 66 -5.00 -5.95 2.88
N SER A 67 -5.70 -5.70 3.99
CA SER A 67 -5.68 -6.54 5.19
C SER A 67 -6.29 -7.93 4.98
N VAL A 68 -7.22 -8.07 4.03
CA VAL A 68 -7.87 -9.35 3.70
C VAL A 68 -7.36 -9.95 2.40
N LYS A 69 -6.57 -9.18 1.63
CA LYS A 69 -6.02 -9.62 0.36
C LYS A 69 -4.97 -10.71 0.55
N SER A 70 -5.12 -11.82 -0.18
CA SER A 70 -4.09 -12.86 -0.25
C SER A 70 -2.98 -12.45 -1.22
N PHE A 71 -1.72 -12.48 -0.78
CA PHE A 71 -0.55 -12.21 -1.62
C PHE A 71 0.16 -13.51 -1.99
N SER A 72 0.36 -13.76 -3.29
CA SER A 72 0.95 -15.02 -3.79
C SER A 72 2.47 -15.13 -3.58
N GLY A 73 3.14 -14.04 -3.18
CA GLY A 73 4.60 -13.95 -3.11
C GLY A 73 5.31 -13.96 -4.47
N ARG A 74 4.58 -14.14 -5.58
CA ARG A 74 5.16 -14.10 -6.93
C ARG A 74 5.27 -12.65 -7.39
N PHE A 75 6.49 -12.16 -7.48
CA PHE A 75 6.80 -10.80 -7.91
C PHE A 75 7.69 -10.84 -9.15
N MET A 76 7.08 -10.69 -10.34
CA MET A 76 7.80 -10.73 -11.62
C MET A 76 8.24 -9.31 -12.00
N VAL A 77 9.54 -9.03 -11.88
CA VAL A 77 10.11 -7.73 -12.21
C VAL A 77 10.87 -7.81 -13.52
N ARG A 78 10.57 -6.90 -14.45
CA ARG A 78 11.38 -6.71 -15.64
C ARG A 78 12.63 -5.92 -15.28
N VAL A 79 13.80 -6.48 -15.57
CA VAL A 79 15.10 -5.83 -15.36
C VAL A 79 15.92 -5.81 -16.65
N PRO A 80 16.80 -4.82 -16.86
CA PRO A 80 17.73 -4.82 -17.99
C PRO A 80 18.64 -6.06 -17.99
N PRO A 81 19.07 -6.55 -19.17
CA PRO A 81 19.93 -7.74 -19.27
C PRO A 81 21.23 -7.65 -18.46
N GLN A 82 21.85 -6.46 -18.41
CA GLN A 82 23.05 -6.23 -17.60
C GLN A 82 22.80 -6.47 -16.11
N LEU A 83 21.69 -5.96 -15.57
CA LEU A 83 21.35 -6.15 -14.16
C LEU A 83 21.07 -7.63 -13.86
N HIS A 84 20.36 -8.32 -14.76
CA HIS A 84 20.14 -9.76 -14.63
C HIS A 84 21.46 -10.54 -14.59
N LYS A 85 22.41 -10.23 -15.49
CA LYS A 85 23.74 -10.85 -15.50
C LYS A 85 24.49 -10.63 -14.18
N THR A 86 24.51 -9.39 -13.68
CA THR A 86 25.19 -9.07 -12.41
C THR A 86 24.59 -9.84 -11.25
N LEU A 87 23.25 -9.92 -11.15
CA LEU A 87 22.59 -10.68 -10.09
C LEU A 87 22.84 -12.19 -10.21
N ALA A 88 22.87 -12.72 -11.42
CA ALA A 88 23.16 -14.15 -11.66
C ALA A 88 24.59 -14.52 -11.23
N LEU A 89 25.58 -13.67 -11.53
CA LEU A 89 26.97 -13.87 -11.08
C LEU A 89 27.07 -13.84 -9.55
N GLN A 90 26.48 -12.82 -8.92
CA GLN A 90 26.46 -12.71 -7.45
C GLN A 90 25.80 -13.92 -6.78
N ALA A 91 24.72 -14.44 -7.37
CA ALA A 91 24.03 -15.61 -6.83
C ALA A 91 24.91 -16.87 -6.94
N ALA A 92 25.61 -17.04 -8.07
CA ALA A 92 26.55 -18.14 -8.27
C ALA A 92 27.75 -18.07 -7.31
N GLU A 93 28.35 -16.89 -7.14
CA GLU A 93 29.46 -16.65 -6.20
C GLU A 93 29.06 -16.97 -4.75
N ALA A 94 27.83 -16.63 -4.36
CA ALA A 94 27.28 -16.91 -3.04
C ALA A 94 26.70 -18.35 -2.89
N GLY A 95 26.69 -19.16 -3.96
CA GLY A 95 26.15 -20.52 -3.92
C GLY A 95 24.64 -20.59 -3.66
N VAL A 96 23.87 -19.57 -4.07
CA VAL A 96 22.42 -19.49 -3.85
C VAL A 96 21.66 -19.31 -5.15
N SER A 97 20.35 -19.58 -5.14
CA SER A 97 19.49 -19.26 -6.28
C SER A 97 19.34 -17.74 -6.46
N LEU A 98 19.11 -17.32 -7.71
CA LEU A 98 18.84 -15.91 -8.03
C LEU A 98 17.66 -15.36 -7.22
N ASN A 99 16.59 -16.15 -7.06
CA ASN A 99 15.43 -15.77 -6.25
C ASN A 99 15.79 -15.59 -4.78
N ARG A 100 16.68 -16.43 -4.21
CA ARG A 100 17.13 -16.29 -2.82
C ARG A 100 17.96 -15.03 -2.64
N LEU A 101 18.88 -14.72 -3.55
CA LEU A 101 19.64 -13.47 -3.54
C LEU A 101 18.70 -12.26 -3.65
N ALA A 102 17.76 -12.28 -4.59
CA ALA A 102 16.79 -11.19 -4.78
C ALA A 102 15.91 -10.98 -3.54
N SER A 103 15.39 -12.07 -2.97
CA SER A 103 14.56 -11.99 -1.75
C SER A 103 15.33 -11.41 -0.57
N HIS A 104 16.60 -11.79 -0.40
CA HIS A 104 17.46 -11.23 0.65
C HIS A 104 17.70 -9.73 0.46
N LYS A 105 17.94 -9.28 -0.78
CA LYS A 105 18.12 -7.84 -1.08
C LYS A 105 16.83 -7.02 -0.93
N LEU A 106 15.66 -7.61 -1.18
CA LEU A 106 14.36 -6.94 -1.03
C LEU A 106 13.92 -6.80 0.44
N ALA A 107 14.48 -7.61 1.34
CA ALA A 107 14.16 -7.59 2.76
C ALA A 107 15.05 -6.64 3.58
N GLN A 108 16.09 -6.07 2.96
CA GLN A 108 16.96 -5.05 3.53
C GLN A 108 16.40 -3.65 3.26
#